data_AF-A0A6N3H728-F1
#
_entry.id   AF-A0A6N3H728-F1
#
_cell.length_a   1.000
_cell.length_b   1.000
_cell.length_c   1.000
_cell.angle_alpha   90.00
_cell.angle_beta   90.00
_cell.angle_gamma   90.00
#
_symmetry.space_group_name_H-M   'P 1'
#
loop_
_entity.id
_entity.type
_entity.pdbx_description
1 polymer ?
#
loop_
_entity_poly.entity_id
_entity_poly.type
_entity_poly.pdbx_seq_one_letter_code
_entity_poly.pdbx_strand_id
1 'polypeptide(L)'
;MADIKGLIKKIEEYNKKYMITENSSEADKLIAKMHEKKYTKEEYFEVEEEVKAFMQSDASEADKQKVMGYTESLSMLCAAIREGRLDI
;
A
#
# COMPACT_ATOMS: atom_id res chain seq x y z
N MET A 1 -15.82 12.15 -29.53
CA MET A 1 -16.32 12.42 -28.17
C MET A 1 -15.97 11.20 -27.32
N ALA A 2 -15.26 11.36 -26.21
CA ALA A 2 -14.82 10.21 -25.41
C ALA A 2 -16.03 9.48 -24.81
N ASP A 3 -16.00 8.15 -24.75
CA ASP A 3 -17.05 7.35 -24.12
C ASP A 3 -16.98 7.46 -22.59
N ILE A 4 -17.55 8.54 -22.09
CA ILE A 4 -17.58 8.88 -20.65
C ILE A 4 -18.26 7.77 -19.85
N LYS A 5 -19.29 7.11 -20.40
CA LYS A 5 -20.03 6.05 -19.71
C LYS A 5 -19.18 4.78 -19.57
N GLY A 6 -18.44 4.41 -20.62
CA GLY A 6 -17.47 3.32 -20.56
C GLY A 6 -16.33 3.58 -19.58
N LEU A 7 -15.87 4.83 -19.46
CA LEU A 7 -14.84 5.22 -18.48
C LEU A 7 -15.34 5.10 -17.04
N ILE A 8 -16.56 5.57 -16.74
CA ILE A 8 -17.16 5.46 -15.40
C ILE A 8 -17.25 3.99 -14.98
N LYS A 9 -17.74 3.11 -15.86
CA LYS A 9 -17.86 1.68 -15.55
C LYS A 9 -16.50 1.04 -15.24
N LYS A 10 -15.45 1.38 -15.99
CA LYS A 10 -14.09 0.89 -15.72
C LYS A 10 -13.56 1.37 -14.37
N ILE A 11 -13.84 2.62 -14.01
CA ILE A 11 -13.47 3.18 -12.70
C ILE A 11 -14.18 2.43 -11.57
N GLU A 12 -15.48 2.15 -11.71
CA GLU A 12 -16.25 1.38 -10.73
C GLU A 12 -15.73 -0.06 -10.56
N GLU A 13 -15.44 -0.74 -11.67
CA GLU A 13 -14.87 -2.10 -11.67
C GLU A 13 -13.47 -2.14 -11.04
N TYR A 14 -12.64 -1.15 -11.36
CA TYR A 14 -11.32 -0.98 -10.75
C TYR A 14 -11.43 -0.73 -9.25
N ASN A 15 -12.28 0.22 -8.84
CA ASN A 15 -12.48 0.54 -7.43
C ASN A 15 -13.00 -0.66 -6.66
N LYS A 16 -13.96 -1.45 -7.20
CA LYS A 16 -14.43 -2.69 -6.57
C LYS A 16 -13.32 -3.73 -6.40
N LYS A 17 -12.44 -3.88 -7.40
CA LYS A 17 -11.36 -4.88 -7.38
C LYS A 17 -10.32 -4.59 -6.28
N TYR A 18 -10.09 -3.32 -5.98
CA TYR A 18 -9.12 -2.87 -4.98
C TYR A 18 -9.81 -2.29 -3.72
N MET A 19 -11.11 -2.50 -3.58
CA MET A 19 -11.87 -2.02 -2.43
C MET A 19 -11.46 -2.83 -1.19
N ILE A 20 -10.69 -2.20 -0.32
CA ILE A 20 -10.43 -2.75 1.00
C ILE A 20 -11.67 -2.53 1.86
N THR A 21 -12.12 -3.61 2.50
CA THR A 21 -13.26 -3.60 3.43
C THR A 21 -12.79 -4.08 4.80
N GLU A 22 -13.64 -3.98 5.81
CA GLU A 22 -13.35 -4.53 7.15
C GLU A 22 -13.00 -6.02 7.13
N ASN A 23 -13.58 -6.78 6.18
CA ASN A 23 -13.38 -8.21 5.99
C ASN A 23 -12.14 -8.57 5.16
N SER A 24 -11.41 -7.57 4.64
CA SER A 24 -10.15 -7.82 3.92
C SER A 24 -9.09 -8.38 4.87
N SER A 25 -8.17 -9.18 4.32
CA SER A 25 -7.04 -9.68 5.11
C SER A 25 -6.17 -8.53 5.63
N GLU A 26 -5.46 -8.74 6.73
CA GLU A 26 -4.50 -7.76 7.24
C GLU A 26 -3.40 -7.46 6.22
N ALA A 27 -3.01 -8.45 5.41
CA ALA A 27 -2.11 -8.25 4.27
C ALA A 27 -2.67 -7.29 3.22
N ASP A 28 -3.93 -7.45 2.83
CA ASP A 28 -4.60 -6.58 1.85
C ASP A 28 -4.72 -5.14 2.37
N LYS A 29 -5.11 -4.98 3.64
CA LYS A 29 -5.18 -3.67 4.30
C LYS A 29 -3.81 -2.99 4.32
N LEU A 30 -2.76 -3.74 4.67
CA LEU A 30 -1.41 -3.23 4.73
C LEU A 30 -0.87 -2.83 3.35
N ILE A 31 -1.13 -3.62 2.31
CA ILE A 31 -0.77 -3.28 0.92
C ILE A 31 -1.47 -2.00 0.48
N ALA A 32 -2.76 -1.84 0.79
CA ALA A 32 -3.47 -0.61 0.48
C ALA A 32 -2.87 0.60 1.21
N LYS A 33 -2.56 0.47 2.51
CA LYS A 33 -1.83 1.50 3.26
C LYS A 33 -0.50 1.87 2.60
N MET A 34 0.26 0.92 2.05
CA MET A 34 1.50 1.26 1.31
C MET A 34 1.24 2.14 0.09
N HIS A 35 0.14 1.87 -0.63
CA HIS A 35 -0.25 2.58 -1.84
C HIS A 35 -0.94 3.93 -1.59
N GLU A 36 -1.49 4.13 -0.39
CA GLU A 36 -2.08 5.41 -0.01
C GLU A 36 -1.04 6.53 -0.04
N LYS A 37 -1.47 7.67 -0.56
CA LYS A 37 -0.65 8.88 -0.60
C LYS A 37 -0.43 9.36 0.82
N LYS A 38 0.85 9.50 1.17
CA LYS A 38 1.32 10.03 2.45
C LYS A 38 1.80 11.45 2.22
N TYR A 39 1.58 12.30 3.21
CA TYR A 39 1.90 13.72 3.21
C TYR A 39 3.02 14.07 4.18
N THR A 40 3.33 13.20 5.14
CA THR A 40 4.44 13.42 6.07
C THR A 40 5.44 12.28 6.09
N LYS A 41 6.65 12.57 6.56
CA LYS A 41 7.73 11.58 6.75
C LYS A 41 7.33 10.53 7.78
N GLU A 42 6.61 10.95 8.82
CA GLU A 42 6.14 10.09 9.90
C GLU A 42 5.16 9.03 9.38
N GLU A 43 4.24 9.38 8.48
CA GLU A 43 3.31 8.43 7.87
C GLU A 43 4.05 7.35 7.05
N TYR A 44 5.16 7.72 6.38
CA TYR A 44 5.99 6.74 5.68
C TYR A 44 6.66 5.76 6.65
N PHE A 45 7.22 6.27 7.74
CA PHE A 45 7.89 5.43 8.73
C PHE A 45 6.91 4.58 9.54
N GLU A 46 5.72 5.08 9.85
CA GLU A 46 4.68 4.29 10.51
C GLU A 46 4.29 3.07 9.68
N VAL A 47 4.04 3.25 8.38
CA VAL A 47 3.72 2.12 7.48
C VAL A 47 4.91 1.16 7.35
N GLU A 48 6.15 1.66 7.33
CA GLU A 48 7.34 0.80 7.31
C GLU A 48 7.47 -0.05 8.58
N GLU A 49 7.16 0.51 9.75
CA GLU A 49 7.14 -0.23 11.01
C GLU A 49 5.99 -1.24 11.07
N GLU A 50 4.79 -0.89 10.58
CA GLU A 50 3.68 -1.84 10.44
C GLU A 50 4.06 -3.03 9.55
N VAL A 51 4.79 -2.78 8.46
CA VAL A 51 5.32 -3.83 7.57
C VAL A 51 6.30 -4.73 8.30
N LYS A 52 7.25 -4.17 9.04
CA LYS A 52 8.21 -4.96 9.81
C LYS A 52 7.49 -5.82 10.86
N ALA A 53 6.53 -5.26 11.57
CA ALA A 53 5.71 -5.98 12.54
C ALA A 53 4.93 -7.13 11.88
N PHE A 54 4.30 -6.88 10.72
CA PHE A 54 3.59 -7.90 9.96
C PHE A 54 4.50 -9.07 9.54
N MET A 55 5.72 -8.78 9.06
CA MET A 55 6.68 -9.83 8.66
C MET A 55 7.13 -10.69 9.85
N GLN A 56 7.19 -10.10 11.05
CA GLN A 56 7.56 -10.79 12.29
C GLN A 56 6.39 -11.50 12.99
N SER A 57 5.16 -11.27 12.53
CA SER A 57 3.94 -11.89 13.08
C SER A 57 3.83 -13.38 12.72
N ASP A 58 2.78 -14.01 13.25
CA ASP A 58 2.34 -15.37 12.93
C ASP A 58 1.49 -15.46 11.65
N ALA A 59 1.44 -14.39 10.85
CA ALA A 59 0.77 -14.39 9.54
C ALA A 59 1.30 -15.50 8.61
N SER A 60 0.44 -15.97 7.70
CA SER A 60 0.80 -17.04 6.78
C SER A 60 1.95 -16.65 5.85
N GLU A 61 2.76 -17.62 5.44
CA GLU A 61 3.84 -17.37 4.47
C GLU A 61 3.31 -16.84 3.13
N ALA A 62 2.11 -17.26 2.72
CA ALA A 62 1.47 -16.73 1.52
C ALA A 62 1.15 -15.23 1.66
N ASP A 63 0.65 -14.81 2.82
CA ASP A 63 0.37 -13.41 3.09
C ASP A 63 1.65 -12.57 3.20
N LYS A 64 2.68 -13.10 3.86
CA LYS A 64 4.01 -12.45 3.93
C LYS A 64 4.61 -12.29 2.54
N GLN A 65 4.56 -13.32 1.69
CA GLN A 65 4.99 -13.24 0.29
C GLN A 65 4.21 -12.19 -0.50
N LYS A 66 2.90 -12.14 -0.30
CA LYS A 66 2.04 -11.15 -0.93
C LYS A 66 2.43 -9.74 -0.53
N VAL A 67 2.65 -9.45 0.76
CA VAL A 67 3.07 -8.14 1.25
C VAL A 67 4.48 -7.80 0.75
N MET A 68 5.43 -8.74 0.77
CA MET A 68 6.81 -8.52 0.27
C MET A 68 6.85 -8.04 -1.18
N GLY A 69 5.89 -8.45 -2.02
CA GLY A 69 5.79 -7.96 -3.40
C GLY A 69 5.58 -6.45 -3.55
N TYR A 70 5.23 -5.74 -2.47
CA TYR A 70 4.94 -4.31 -2.49
C TYR A 70 5.89 -3.48 -1.61
N THR A 71 6.76 -4.11 -0.81
CA THR A 71 7.61 -3.41 0.17
C THR A 71 8.77 -2.65 -0.44
N GLU A 72 9.25 -3.03 -1.62
CA GLU A 72 10.41 -2.40 -2.28
C GLU A 72 10.20 -0.90 -2.48
N SER A 73 9.03 -0.52 -3.03
CA SER A 73 8.69 0.88 -3.28
C SER A 73 8.67 1.73 -1.99
N LEU A 74 8.08 1.19 -0.92
CA LEU A 74 8.04 1.83 0.39
C LEU A 74 9.45 1.99 0.95
N SER A 75 10.27 0.93 0.89
CA SER A 75 11.65 0.94 1.39
C SER A 75 12.50 1.99 0.69
N MET A 76 12.38 2.12 -0.64
CA MET A 76 13.08 3.15 -1.41
C MET A 76 12.67 4.56 -0.99
N LEU A 77 11.37 4.81 -0.78
CA LEU A 77 10.87 6.11 -0.34
C LEU A 77 11.37 6.44 1.08
N CYS A 78 11.26 5.50 2.03
CA CYS A 78 11.77 5.68 3.38
C CYS A 78 13.29 5.92 3.40
N ALA A 79 14.06 5.23 2.56
CA ALA A 79 15.50 5.48 2.41
C ALA A 79 15.77 6.89 1.89
N ALA A 80 15.09 7.31 0.82
CA ALA A 80 15.24 8.66 0.26
C ALA A 80 14.89 9.76 1.27
N ILE A 81 13.86 9.56 2.09
CA ILE A 81 13.48 10.49 3.17
C ILE A 81 14.59 10.56 4.23
N ARG A 82 15.09 9.41 4.70
CA ARG A 82 16.19 9.34 5.70
C ARG A 82 17.47 9.99 5.20
N GLU A 83 17.77 9.84 3.92
CA GLU A 83 18.94 10.43 3.26
C GLU A 83 18.75 11.92 2.91
N GLY A 84 17.57 12.50 3.18
CA GLY A 84 17.25 13.88 2.81
C GLY A 84 17.15 14.13 1.30
N ARG A 85 16.97 13.08 0.50
CA ARG A 85 16.80 13.13 -0.96
C ARG A 85 15.34 13.34 -1.38
N LEU A 86 14.41 13.08 -0.48
CA LEU A 86 12.99 13.36 -0.64
C LEU A 86 12.54 14.23 0.54
N ASP A 87 12.12 15.45 0.24
CA ASP A 87 11.52 16.37 1.20
C ASP A 87 10.01 16.45 0.96
N ILE A 88 9.25 16.13 2.01
CA ILE A 88 7.80 16.00 2.07
C ILE A 88 7.34 16.48 3.43
#